data_AF-A0A925MAP6-F1
#
_entry.id   AF-A0A925MAP6-F1
#
_cell.length_a   1.000
_cell.length_b   1.000
_cell.length_c   1.000
_cell.angle_alpha   90.00
_cell.angle_beta   90.00
_cell.angle_gamma   90.00
#
_symmetry.space_group_name_H-M   'P 1'
#
loop_
_entity.id
_entity.type
_entity.pdbx_description
1 polymer ?
#
loop_
_entity_poly.entity_id
_entity_poly.type
_entity_poly.pdbx_seq_one_letter_code
_entity_poly.pdbx_strand_id
1 'polypeptide(L)'
;MPRTSLFADEPVGELRGLATLTDPDDVSAVIDLAVIGARGDGKTQFIVHAIRAMHAHAPALDGPEQVLNRDVLKLVLDPRATRPDATPPGVVPHFTFRMRTAGLFDRLSWLAAIRLACRATKAATGLAVGAALLVLGVILGVKLGAGPGVIVGASGVLVGGFAALMARQRIARTGDVEVAFWDVAGEQVYSAAAADYYHLLAHLVSARRRRAEEQGRAYAFAPVLICNPIALGTADEGSPYERMRQLLPLFAALDQSAARAMIAINRWAVVDPICARGALRDEVVSVSPVGRGEAPSPARAVAREQVRANCLDAEDGREQDVRLTYLRYDTAIKANVEVDREAATIAYAYDDGPGAFSGAAATRFLDWVTGLVRWPAVRAEVAVA
;
A
#
# COMPACT_ATOMS: atom_id res chain seq x y z
N MET A 1 10.05 6.65 25.25
CA MET A 1 9.04 6.64 26.34
C MET A 1 8.14 5.44 26.09
N PRO A 2 7.56 4.80 27.12
CA PRO A 2 6.62 3.72 26.89
C PRO A 2 5.45 4.20 26.02
N ARG A 3 5.00 3.36 25.10
CA ARG A 3 3.84 3.65 24.24
C ARG A 3 2.61 3.81 25.12
N THR A 4 1.75 4.77 24.79
CA THR A 4 0.53 5.05 25.56
C THR A 4 -0.68 4.58 24.77
N SER A 5 -1.68 4.01 25.44
CA SER A 5 -2.94 3.68 24.77
C SER A 5 -3.55 4.94 24.14
N LEU A 6 -4.03 4.82 22.90
CA LEU A 6 -4.70 5.92 22.21
C LEU A 6 -6.17 6.04 22.66
N PHE A 7 -6.75 4.95 23.16
CA PHE A 7 -8.15 4.86 23.58
C PHE A 7 -8.26 4.22 24.97
N ALA A 8 -9.10 4.80 25.83
CA ALA A 8 -9.37 4.22 27.15
C ALA A 8 -10.28 2.98 27.05
N ASP A 9 -11.29 3.05 26.18
CA ASP A 9 -12.30 2.02 25.92
C ASP A 9 -12.57 1.90 24.41
N GLU A 10 -13.29 0.85 24.00
CA GLU A 10 -13.74 0.72 22.61
C GLU A 10 -14.81 1.78 22.31
N PRO A 11 -14.63 2.61 21.27
CA PRO A 11 -15.56 3.71 20.98
C PRO A 11 -16.87 3.24 20.34
N VAL A 12 -16.92 2.00 19.85
CA VAL A 12 -18.08 1.40 19.18
C VAL A 12 -18.37 0.07 19.87
N GLY A 13 -19.57 -0.09 20.46
CA GLY A 13 -19.82 -1.16 21.43
C GLY A 13 -19.70 -2.60 20.90
N GLU A 14 -20.08 -2.84 19.64
CA GLU A 14 -20.06 -4.17 19.03
C GLU A 14 -18.73 -4.50 18.35
N LEU A 15 -17.86 -3.51 18.15
CA LEU A 15 -16.58 -3.66 17.47
C LEU A 15 -15.40 -3.47 18.44
N ARG A 16 -14.34 -4.27 18.25
CA ARG A 16 -13.17 -4.26 19.12
C ARG A 16 -11.88 -4.19 18.32
N GLY A 17 -10.84 -3.58 18.89
CA GLY A 17 -9.49 -3.50 18.32
C GLY A 17 -8.84 -2.13 18.47
N LEU A 18 -9.61 -1.07 18.70
CA LEU A 18 -9.04 0.27 18.89
C LEU A 18 -8.45 0.45 20.28
N ALA A 19 -9.05 -0.12 21.32
CA ALA A 19 -8.54 -0.04 22.69
C ALA A 19 -7.14 -0.66 22.85
N THR A 20 -6.77 -1.60 21.98
CA THR A 20 -5.44 -2.23 21.97
C THR A 20 -4.38 -1.43 21.20
N LEU A 21 -4.79 -0.38 20.47
CA LEU A 21 -3.90 0.41 19.64
C LEU A 21 -3.13 1.43 20.49
N THR A 22 -1.81 1.38 20.40
CA THR A 22 -0.93 2.30 21.13
C THR A 22 -0.38 3.43 20.24
N ASP A 23 -0.22 4.62 20.82
CA ASP A 23 0.46 5.76 20.20
C ASP A 23 1.97 5.49 20.08
N PRO A 24 2.56 5.67 18.89
CA PRO A 24 3.98 5.42 18.69
C PRO A 24 4.89 6.34 19.48
N ASP A 25 6.01 5.79 19.91
CA ASP A 25 7.17 6.54 20.39
C ASP A 25 8.19 6.74 19.25
N ASP A 26 8.79 7.93 19.20
CA ASP A 26 9.94 8.24 18.32
C ASP A 26 9.73 7.93 16.82
N VAL A 27 8.57 8.30 16.28
CA VAL A 27 8.28 8.19 14.85
C VAL A 27 8.06 9.55 14.20
N SER A 28 8.40 9.60 12.92
CA SER A 28 8.32 10.78 12.07
C SER A 28 6.98 10.90 11.35
N ALA A 29 6.35 9.75 11.10
CA ALA A 29 5.07 9.63 10.42
C ALA A 29 4.33 8.36 10.84
N VAL A 30 3.00 8.42 10.76
CA VAL A 30 2.09 7.28 10.94
C VAL A 30 1.23 7.13 9.68
N ILE A 31 1.11 5.90 9.18
CA ILE A 31 0.25 5.54 8.04
C ILE A 31 -0.71 4.44 8.47
N ASP A 32 -2.01 4.70 8.39
CA ASP A 32 -3.05 3.68 8.55
C ASP A 32 -3.49 3.17 7.17
N LEU A 33 -3.30 1.88 6.92
CA LEU A 33 -3.70 1.20 5.69
C LEU A 33 -4.90 0.29 5.95
N ALA A 34 -6.07 0.69 5.47
CA ALA A 34 -7.27 -0.15 5.54
C ALA A 34 -7.25 -1.16 4.38
N VAL A 35 -6.91 -2.42 4.65
CA VAL A 35 -6.84 -3.50 3.66
C VAL A 35 -8.20 -4.18 3.55
N ILE A 36 -8.89 -3.94 2.45
CA ILE A 36 -10.27 -4.34 2.20
C ILE A 36 -10.28 -5.45 1.15
N GLY A 37 -11.09 -6.48 1.37
CA GLY A 37 -11.26 -7.60 0.44
C GLY A 37 -12.18 -8.66 1.01
N ALA A 38 -12.77 -9.48 0.16
CA ALA A 38 -13.55 -10.64 0.58
C ALA A 38 -12.65 -11.74 1.18
N ARG A 39 -13.29 -12.80 1.67
CA ARG A 39 -12.59 -13.97 2.20
C ARG A 39 -11.89 -14.70 1.06
N GLY A 40 -10.60 -15.02 1.24
CA GLY A 40 -9.82 -15.79 0.26
C GLY A 40 -9.10 -14.96 -0.81
N ASP A 41 -9.19 -13.64 -0.77
CA ASP A 41 -8.52 -12.75 -1.76
C ASP A 41 -7.03 -12.57 -1.57
N GLY A 42 -6.53 -13.05 -0.43
CA GLY A 42 -5.13 -12.94 -0.10
C GLY A 42 -4.78 -11.69 0.70
N LYS A 43 -5.71 -11.13 1.49
CA LYS A 43 -5.45 -9.95 2.36
C LYS A 43 -4.25 -10.17 3.27
N THR A 44 -4.22 -11.28 4.01
CA THR A 44 -3.10 -11.63 4.89
C THR A 44 -1.79 -11.77 4.10
N GLN A 45 -1.83 -12.39 2.92
CA GLN A 45 -0.67 -12.50 2.04
C GLN A 45 -0.18 -11.11 1.58
N PHE A 46 -1.09 -10.21 1.19
CA PHE A 46 -0.75 -8.83 0.84
C PHE A 46 -0.05 -8.11 2.00
N ILE A 47 -0.60 -8.21 3.21
CA ILE A 47 0.00 -7.59 4.41
C ILE A 47 1.41 -8.12 4.64
N VAL A 48 1.61 -9.44 4.58
CA VAL A 48 2.93 -10.07 4.71
C VAL A 48 3.91 -9.58 3.63
N HIS A 49 3.47 -9.49 2.37
CA HIS A 49 4.29 -8.96 1.28
C HIS A 49 4.66 -7.49 1.46
N ALA A 50 3.71 -6.68 1.90
CA ALA A 50 3.91 -5.27 2.18
C ALA A 50 4.95 -5.07 3.29
N ILE A 51 4.84 -5.81 4.40
CA ILE A 51 5.81 -5.79 5.51
C ILE A 51 7.22 -6.13 5.01
N ARG A 52 7.35 -7.19 4.19
CA ARG A 52 8.63 -7.60 3.60
C ARG A 52 9.19 -6.55 2.63
N ALA A 53 8.37 -6.01 1.75
CA ALA A 53 8.80 -4.99 0.78
C ALA A 53 9.35 -3.75 1.49
N MET A 54 8.68 -3.32 2.56
CA MET A 54 9.11 -2.20 3.41
C MET A 54 10.35 -2.52 4.27
N HIS A 55 10.78 -3.78 4.35
CA HIS A 55 11.77 -4.24 5.34
C HIS A 55 11.38 -3.80 6.74
N ALA A 56 10.09 -3.93 7.02
CA ALA A 56 9.54 -3.42 8.24
C ALA A 56 9.95 -4.32 9.40
N HIS A 57 10.15 -3.71 10.56
CA HIS A 57 10.48 -4.40 11.80
C HIS A 57 9.37 -4.14 12.82
N ALA A 58 9.19 -5.09 13.74
CA ALA A 58 8.21 -4.91 14.79
C ALA A 58 8.70 -3.84 15.79
N PRO A 59 7.87 -2.85 16.16
CA PRO A 59 8.17 -1.96 17.26
C PRO A 59 8.14 -2.69 18.60
N ALA A 60 8.62 -2.03 19.66
CA ALA A 60 8.49 -2.51 21.02
C ALA A 60 7.01 -2.39 21.46
N LEU A 61 6.28 -3.50 21.35
CA LEU A 61 4.86 -3.60 21.72
C LEU A 61 4.68 -4.48 22.95
N ASP A 62 3.59 -4.24 23.66
CA ASP A 62 3.15 -4.99 24.83
C ASP A 62 1.72 -5.53 24.65
N GLY A 63 1.31 -6.38 25.58
CA GLY A 63 -0.07 -6.86 25.69
C GLY A 63 -0.61 -7.55 24.41
N PRO A 64 -1.89 -7.33 24.08
CA PRO A 64 -2.54 -7.93 22.92
C PRO A 64 -1.92 -7.55 21.56
N GLU A 65 -1.41 -6.31 21.43
CA GLU A 65 -0.80 -5.82 20.17
C GLU A 65 0.47 -6.63 19.84
N GLN A 66 1.27 -6.97 20.86
CA GLN A 66 2.45 -7.81 20.69
C GLN A 66 2.12 -9.22 20.19
N VAL A 67 1.04 -9.84 20.70
CA VAL A 67 0.65 -11.20 20.33
C VAL A 67 0.24 -11.26 18.86
N LEU A 68 -0.65 -10.36 18.44
CA LEU A 68 -1.10 -10.25 17.05
C LEU A 68 0.07 -10.02 16.08
N ASN A 69 0.94 -9.08 16.41
CA ASN A 69 2.11 -8.78 15.59
C ASN A 69 3.11 -9.92 15.52
N ARG A 70 3.33 -10.63 16.62
CA ARG A 70 4.22 -11.80 16.65
C ARG A 70 3.71 -12.89 15.72
N ASP A 71 2.41 -13.12 15.68
CA ASP A 71 1.84 -14.19 14.85
C ASP A 71 1.89 -13.84 13.36
N VAL A 72 1.67 -12.59 12.99
CA VAL A 72 1.96 -12.12 11.62
C VAL A 72 3.46 -12.15 11.32
N LEU A 73 4.32 -11.77 12.26
CA LEU A 73 5.77 -11.81 12.05
C LEU A 73 6.28 -13.25 11.85
N LYS A 74 5.69 -14.25 12.51
CA LYS A 74 5.98 -15.66 12.25
C LYS A 74 5.69 -16.02 10.79
N LEU A 75 4.55 -15.60 10.23
CA LEU A 75 4.25 -15.80 8.80
C LEU A 75 5.22 -15.03 7.89
N VAL A 76 5.61 -13.82 8.31
CA VAL A 76 6.59 -13.00 7.58
C VAL A 76 7.95 -13.67 7.53
N LEU A 77 8.38 -14.35 8.59
CA LEU A 77 9.68 -15.03 8.66
C LEU A 77 9.65 -16.45 8.10
N ASP A 78 8.58 -17.20 8.36
CA ASP A 78 8.38 -18.57 7.91
C ASP A 78 7.11 -18.70 7.05
N PRO A 79 7.27 -18.81 5.72
CA PRO A 79 6.21 -19.15 4.78
C PRO A 79 5.31 -20.33 5.16
N ARG A 80 5.87 -21.30 5.89
CA ARG A 80 5.23 -22.58 6.23
C ARG A 80 4.54 -22.55 7.59
N ALA A 81 4.62 -21.43 8.31
CA ALA A 81 3.91 -21.27 9.56
C ALA A 81 2.40 -21.40 9.34
N THR A 82 1.72 -22.04 10.29
CA THR A 82 0.26 -22.15 10.28
C THR A 82 -0.35 -20.76 10.24
N ARG A 83 -1.36 -20.58 9.37
CA ARG A 83 -2.13 -19.33 9.33
C ARG A 83 -2.73 -19.06 10.72
N PRO A 84 -2.80 -17.80 11.16
CA PRO A 84 -3.48 -17.44 12.40
C PRO A 84 -4.92 -17.94 12.35
N ASP A 85 -5.47 -18.26 13.52
CA ASP A 85 -6.88 -18.59 13.65
C ASP A 85 -7.74 -17.44 13.08
N ALA A 86 -8.92 -17.80 12.58
CA ALA A 86 -9.87 -16.81 12.08
C ALA A 86 -10.16 -15.78 13.19
N THR A 87 -10.07 -14.50 12.83
CA THR A 87 -10.36 -13.42 13.76
C THR A 87 -11.78 -13.58 14.31
N PRO A 88 -11.99 -13.47 15.64
CA PRO A 88 -13.32 -13.54 16.23
C PRO A 88 -14.27 -12.50 15.62
N PRO A 89 -15.58 -12.79 15.53
CA PRO A 89 -16.56 -11.81 15.09
C PRO A 89 -16.48 -10.51 15.90
N GLY A 90 -16.59 -9.37 15.22
CA GLY A 90 -16.54 -8.04 15.83
C GLY A 90 -15.13 -7.52 16.14
N VAL A 91 -14.07 -8.32 15.98
CA VAL A 91 -12.70 -7.82 16.14
C VAL A 91 -12.17 -7.32 14.79
N VAL A 92 -11.62 -6.11 14.79
CA VAL A 92 -10.90 -5.51 13.66
C VAL A 92 -9.40 -5.64 13.95
N PRO A 93 -8.71 -6.65 13.39
CA PRO A 93 -7.32 -6.87 13.71
C PRO A 93 -6.48 -5.81 12.98
N HIS A 94 -5.44 -5.36 13.66
CA HIS A 94 -4.44 -4.47 13.09
C HIS A 94 -3.04 -4.99 13.37
N PHE A 95 -2.11 -4.64 12.48
CA PHE A 95 -0.71 -5.02 12.63
C PHE A 95 0.22 -3.82 12.43
N THR A 96 1.03 -3.51 13.44
CA THR A 96 1.85 -2.30 13.49
C THR A 96 3.31 -2.60 13.18
N PHE A 97 3.88 -1.99 12.14
CA PHE A 97 5.29 -2.19 11.79
C PHE A 97 6.00 -0.87 11.51
N ARG A 98 7.33 -0.87 11.71
CA ARG A 98 8.18 0.29 11.45
C ARG A 98 9.06 0.10 10.25
N MET A 99 9.15 1.13 9.43
CA MET A 99 10.04 1.21 8.30
C MET A 99 11.08 2.29 8.53
N ARG A 100 12.36 1.93 8.35
CA ARG A 100 13.47 2.87 8.47
C ARG A 100 13.49 3.83 7.30
N THR A 101 13.33 5.12 7.58
CA THR A 101 13.40 6.19 6.57
C THR A 101 14.73 6.23 5.82
N ALA A 102 15.84 5.92 6.49
CA ALA A 102 17.15 5.85 5.87
C ALA A 102 17.25 4.74 4.80
N GLY A 103 16.61 3.59 5.02
CA GLY A 103 16.62 2.45 4.11
C GLY A 103 15.66 2.57 2.94
N LEU A 104 14.73 3.54 2.97
CA LEU A 104 13.79 3.81 1.88
C LEU A 104 14.51 4.27 0.61
N PHE A 105 15.47 5.19 0.74
CA PHE A 105 16.13 5.81 -0.41
C PHE A 105 16.84 4.82 -1.33
N ASP A 106 17.35 3.72 -0.77
CA ASP A 106 18.08 2.71 -1.56
C ASP A 106 17.13 1.78 -2.33
N ARG A 107 15.81 1.91 -2.13
CA ARG A 107 14.77 1.03 -2.69
C ARG A 107 13.73 1.75 -3.54
N LEU A 108 13.65 3.06 -3.38
CA LEU A 108 12.74 3.90 -4.16
C LEU A 108 13.26 4.06 -5.58
N SER A 109 12.34 4.30 -6.52
CA SER A 109 12.74 4.84 -7.81
C SER A 109 13.41 6.20 -7.61
N TRP A 110 14.32 6.59 -8.52
CA TRP A 110 14.98 7.89 -8.44
C TRP A 110 13.98 9.06 -8.39
N LEU A 111 12.85 8.92 -9.09
CA LEU A 111 11.73 9.89 -9.05
C LEU A 111 11.08 9.94 -7.67
N ALA A 112 10.81 8.79 -7.05
CA ALA A 112 10.20 8.75 -5.73
C ALA A 112 11.15 9.25 -4.64
N ALA A 113 12.45 8.94 -4.74
CA ALA A 113 13.48 9.50 -3.87
C ALA A 113 13.53 11.05 -3.95
N ILE A 114 13.48 11.61 -5.17
CA ILE A 114 13.40 13.05 -5.38
C ILE A 114 12.11 13.62 -4.81
N ARG A 115 10.95 12.99 -5.06
CA ARG A 115 9.65 13.46 -4.52
C ARG A 115 9.65 13.45 -2.99
N LEU A 116 10.20 12.41 -2.38
CA LEU A 116 10.33 12.29 -0.93
C LEU A 116 11.23 13.41 -0.39
N ALA A 117 12.40 13.63 -1.00
CA ALA A 117 13.31 14.72 -0.65
C ALA A 117 12.63 16.10 -0.76
N CYS A 118 11.95 16.37 -1.87
CA CYS A 118 11.22 17.63 -2.08
C CYS A 118 10.15 17.86 -1.01
N ARG A 119 9.40 16.81 -0.65
CA ARG A 119 8.31 16.91 0.33
C ARG A 119 8.80 17.06 1.76
N ALA A 120 9.86 16.38 2.15
CA ALA A 120 10.27 16.36 3.54
C ALA A 120 11.22 17.50 3.94
N THR A 121 12.00 18.07 3.01
CA THR A 121 13.14 18.93 3.39
C THR A 121 13.20 20.28 2.70
N LYS A 122 12.16 20.68 1.94
CA LYS A 122 12.16 21.86 1.04
C LYS A 122 13.31 21.81 0.00
N ALA A 123 13.89 20.64 -0.26
CA ALA A 123 14.97 20.48 -1.25
C ALA A 123 14.55 20.79 -2.69
N ALA A 124 13.25 20.98 -2.95
CA ALA A 124 12.71 21.36 -4.24
C ALA A 124 13.43 22.57 -4.85
N THR A 125 13.76 23.60 -4.05
CA THR A 125 14.46 24.78 -4.54
C THR A 125 15.88 24.46 -4.99
N GLY A 126 16.65 23.72 -4.19
CA GLY A 126 18.02 23.33 -4.55
C GLY A 126 18.08 22.41 -5.77
N LEU A 127 17.13 21.47 -5.86
CA LEU A 127 16.99 20.59 -7.04
C LEU A 127 16.59 21.36 -8.29
N ALA A 128 15.66 22.32 -8.17
CA ALA A 128 15.24 23.17 -9.28
C ALA A 128 16.39 24.06 -9.79
N VAL A 129 17.16 24.66 -8.87
CA VAL A 129 18.36 25.44 -9.23
C VAL A 129 19.40 24.54 -9.92
N GLY A 130 19.64 23.35 -9.39
CA GLY A 130 20.55 22.38 -10.02
C GLY A 130 20.13 22.00 -11.45
N ALA A 131 18.83 21.73 -11.65
CA ALA A 131 18.28 21.43 -12.97
C ALA A 131 18.34 22.63 -13.93
N ALA A 132 18.05 23.84 -13.45
CA ALA A 132 18.16 25.06 -14.25
C ALA A 132 19.59 25.32 -14.71
N LEU A 133 20.58 25.12 -13.82
CA LEU A 133 22.00 25.22 -14.15
C LEU A 133 22.44 24.14 -15.15
N LEU A 134 21.92 22.91 -15.06
CA LEU A 134 22.17 21.87 -16.06
C LEU A 134 21.68 22.29 -17.45
N VAL A 135 20.44 22.77 -17.55
CA VAL A 135 19.85 23.26 -18.81
C VAL A 135 20.63 24.46 -19.34
N LEU A 136 20.97 25.41 -18.47
CA LEU A 136 21.76 26.58 -18.84
C LEU A 136 23.16 26.19 -19.32
N GLY A 137 23.79 25.19 -18.70
CA GLY A 137 25.07 24.64 -19.12
C GLY A 137 25.02 24.03 -20.52
N VAL A 138 23.95 23.29 -20.85
CA VAL A 138 23.73 22.79 -22.22
C VAL A 138 23.60 23.94 -23.21
N ILE A 139 22.79 24.95 -22.89
CA ILE A 139 22.56 26.12 -23.77
C ILE A 139 23.88 26.89 -23.99
N LEU A 140 24.64 27.14 -22.93
CA LEU A 140 25.93 27.83 -23.01
C LEU A 140 26.99 26.99 -23.73
N GLY A 141 26.96 25.67 -23.57
CA GLY A 141 27.83 24.75 -24.31
C GLY A 141 27.62 24.83 -25.81
N VAL A 142 26.35 24.90 -26.24
CA VAL A 142 25.98 25.05 -27.65
C VAL A 142 26.34 26.44 -28.20
N LYS A 143 26.18 27.50 -27.40
CA LYS A 143 26.36 28.89 -27.87
C LYS A 143 27.78 29.45 -27.75
N LEU A 144 28.51 29.08 -26.70
CA LEU A 144 29.78 29.70 -26.29
C LEU A 144 30.94 28.69 -26.22
N GLY A 145 30.70 27.44 -26.61
CA GLY A 145 31.68 26.36 -26.58
C GLY A 145 31.64 25.53 -25.29
N ALA A 146 32.29 24.37 -25.33
CA ALA A 146 32.16 23.34 -24.30
C ALA A 146 32.63 23.80 -22.90
N GLY A 147 33.66 24.66 -22.81
CA GLY A 147 34.23 25.10 -21.53
C GLY A 147 33.22 25.79 -20.60
N PRO A 148 32.60 26.91 -20.99
CA PRO A 148 31.56 27.57 -20.22
C PRO A 148 30.36 26.66 -19.91
N GLY A 149 29.95 25.82 -20.87
CA GLY A 149 28.84 24.89 -20.68
C GLY A 149 29.09 23.82 -19.62
N VAL A 150 30.31 23.25 -19.62
CA VAL A 150 30.72 22.23 -18.64
C VAL A 150 30.77 22.79 -17.22
N ILE A 151 31.29 24.01 -17.03
CA ILE A 151 31.37 24.64 -15.69
C ILE A 151 29.98 24.85 -15.10
N VAL A 152 29.06 25.41 -15.89
CA VAL A 152 27.69 25.68 -15.43
C VAL A 152 26.92 24.38 -15.21
N GLY A 153 27.07 23.40 -16.11
CA GLY A 153 26.48 22.08 -15.97
C GLY A 153 26.98 21.34 -14.71
N ALA A 154 28.29 21.33 -14.47
CA ALA A 154 28.90 20.73 -13.28
C ALA A 154 28.44 21.41 -11.99
N SER A 155 28.29 22.74 -12.00
CA SER A 155 27.72 23.49 -10.88
C SER A 155 26.28 23.06 -10.58
N GLY A 156 25.48 22.80 -11.63
CA GLY A 156 24.13 22.25 -11.49
C GLY A 156 24.11 20.86 -10.84
N VAL A 157 25.02 19.97 -11.25
CA VAL A 157 25.17 18.64 -10.62
C VAL A 157 25.56 18.76 -9.16
N LEU A 158 26.50 19.64 -8.82
CA LEU A 158 26.94 19.84 -7.43
C LEU A 158 25.82 20.38 -6.55
N VAL A 159 25.11 21.43 -6.99
CA VAL A 159 24.00 22.02 -6.23
C VAL A 159 22.87 21.02 -6.05
N GLY A 160 22.47 20.33 -7.12
CA GLY A 160 21.41 19.30 -7.06
C GLY A 160 21.81 18.11 -6.18
N GLY A 161 23.04 17.62 -6.33
CA GLY A 161 23.59 16.51 -5.54
C GLY A 161 23.70 16.85 -4.05
N PHE A 162 24.18 18.05 -3.71
CA PHE A 162 24.26 18.51 -2.33
C PHE A 162 22.87 18.67 -1.70
N ALA A 163 21.90 19.24 -2.44
CA ALA A 163 20.51 19.35 -1.98
C ALA A 163 19.88 17.97 -1.72
N ALA A 164 20.10 17.00 -2.61
CA ALA A 164 19.63 15.62 -2.44
C ALA A 164 20.28 14.93 -1.24
N LEU A 165 21.59 15.11 -1.05
CA LEU A 165 22.33 14.52 0.07
C LEU A 165 21.90 15.09 1.42
N MET A 166 21.75 16.42 1.52
CA MET A 166 21.20 17.09 2.70
C MET A 166 19.77 16.63 2.99
N ALA A 167 18.95 16.44 1.95
CA ALA A 167 17.59 15.93 2.12
C ALA A 167 17.59 14.50 2.68
N ARG A 168 18.42 13.62 2.11
CA ARG A 168 18.60 12.24 2.57
C ARG A 168 19.06 12.19 4.03
N GLN A 169 20.06 12.99 4.40
CA GLN A 169 20.55 13.04 5.78
C GLN A 169 19.47 13.54 6.75
N ARG A 170 18.70 14.56 6.36
CA ARG A 170 17.64 15.10 7.22
C ARG A 170 16.50 14.09 7.40
N ILE A 171 16.07 13.42 6.33
CA ILE A 171 15.04 12.36 6.42
C ILE A 171 15.56 11.15 7.21
N ALA A 172 16.82 10.76 7.03
CA ALA A 172 17.42 9.69 7.82
C ALA A 172 17.48 10.01 9.33
N ARG A 173 17.44 11.29 9.71
CA ARG A 173 17.44 11.76 11.10
C ARG A 173 16.03 12.01 11.67
N THR A 174 14.98 12.03 10.84
CA THR A 174 13.62 12.36 11.32
C THR A 174 12.94 11.24 12.11
N GLY A 175 13.49 10.02 12.11
CA GLY A 175 12.91 8.84 12.77
C GLY A 175 12.24 7.89 11.80
N ASP A 176 11.66 6.81 12.31
CA ASP A 176 10.99 5.78 11.50
C ASP A 176 9.60 6.24 11.02
N VAL A 177 9.05 5.51 10.04
CA VAL A 177 7.63 5.59 9.67
C VAL A 177 6.94 4.37 10.24
N GLU A 178 5.89 4.58 11.04
CA GLU A 178 5.03 3.50 11.51
C GLU A 178 3.86 3.30 10.55
N VAL A 179 3.60 2.04 10.20
CA VAL A 179 2.50 1.63 9.31
C VAL A 179 1.64 0.63 10.07
N ALA A 180 0.36 0.94 10.24
CA ALA A 180 -0.63 0.04 10.80
C ALA A 180 -1.51 -0.51 9.67
N PHE A 181 -1.52 -1.83 9.50
CA PHE A 181 -2.39 -2.52 8.56
C PHE A 181 -3.67 -2.94 9.26
N TRP A 182 -4.80 -2.40 8.84
CA TRP A 182 -6.13 -2.76 9.33
C TRP A 182 -6.74 -3.79 8.39
N ASP A 183 -6.94 -5.02 8.84
CA ASP A 183 -7.54 -6.08 8.03
C ASP A 183 -9.07 -5.96 8.08
N VAL A 184 -9.62 -5.31 7.06
CA VAL A 184 -11.04 -5.02 6.92
C VAL A 184 -11.72 -6.18 6.20
N ALA A 185 -12.63 -6.87 6.88
CA ALA A 185 -13.40 -7.91 6.23
C ALA A 185 -14.45 -7.31 5.29
N GLY A 186 -14.39 -7.63 3.99
CA GLY A 186 -15.35 -7.14 2.99
C GLY A 186 -16.81 -7.46 3.31
N GLU A 187 -17.09 -8.61 3.96
CA GLU A 187 -18.45 -8.96 4.40
C GLU A 187 -19.01 -7.99 5.46
N GLN A 188 -18.16 -7.44 6.33
CA GLN A 188 -18.57 -6.45 7.32
C GLN A 188 -18.97 -5.13 6.64
N VAL A 189 -18.26 -4.79 5.57
CA VAL A 189 -18.49 -3.58 4.76
C VAL A 189 -19.80 -3.65 3.95
N TYR A 190 -20.35 -4.85 3.73
CA TYR A 190 -21.65 -5.06 3.06
C TYR A 190 -22.80 -5.40 3.99
N SER A 191 -22.52 -5.55 5.28
CA SER A 191 -23.54 -5.91 6.27
C SER A 191 -24.23 -4.67 6.83
N ALA A 192 -25.30 -4.88 7.58
CA ALA A 192 -25.94 -3.78 8.34
C ALA A 192 -24.97 -3.08 9.32
N ALA A 193 -23.91 -3.78 9.75
CA ALA A 193 -22.86 -3.25 10.62
C ALA A 193 -21.78 -2.42 9.88
N ALA A 194 -21.93 -2.16 8.58
CA ALA A 194 -20.98 -1.35 7.82
C ALA A 194 -20.84 0.06 8.41
N ALA A 195 -21.96 0.66 8.87
CA ALA A 195 -21.95 1.96 9.51
C ALA A 195 -21.04 1.99 10.75
N ASP A 196 -21.13 0.97 11.60
CA ASP A 196 -20.30 0.83 12.80
C ASP A 196 -18.81 0.75 12.45
N TYR A 197 -18.49 0.07 11.35
CA TYR A 197 -17.12 -0.03 10.85
C TYR A 197 -16.58 1.32 10.37
N TYR A 198 -17.38 2.09 9.63
CA TYR A 198 -17.00 3.46 9.24
C TYR A 198 -16.84 4.37 10.44
N HIS A 199 -17.73 4.27 11.44
CA HIS A 199 -17.62 5.03 12.67
C HIS A 199 -16.34 4.68 13.43
N LEU A 200 -15.99 3.40 13.55
CA LEU A 200 -14.74 2.94 14.16
C LEU A 200 -13.53 3.57 13.47
N LEU A 201 -13.45 3.50 12.14
CA LEU A 201 -12.34 4.11 11.40
C LEU A 201 -12.32 5.64 11.50
N ALA A 202 -13.50 6.30 11.57
CA ALA A 202 -13.57 7.73 11.77
C ALA A 202 -13.02 8.15 13.14
N HIS A 203 -13.30 7.39 14.20
CA HIS A 203 -12.72 7.59 15.53
C HIS A 203 -11.21 7.40 15.52
N LEU A 204 -10.71 6.33 14.87
CA LEU A 204 -9.29 6.08 14.66
C LEU A 204 -8.59 7.27 14.00
N VAL A 205 -9.08 7.67 12.83
CA VAL A 205 -8.47 8.72 12.01
C VAL A 205 -8.46 10.05 12.76
N SER A 206 -9.56 10.37 13.46
CA SER A 206 -9.66 11.60 14.26
C SER A 206 -8.65 11.62 15.41
N ALA A 207 -8.51 10.51 16.13
CA ALA A 207 -7.57 10.42 17.26
C ALA A 207 -6.11 10.45 16.79
N ARG A 208 -5.77 9.65 15.78
CA ARG A 208 -4.41 9.59 15.20
C ARG A 208 -3.99 10.92 14.60
N ARG A 209 -4.88 11.60 13.85
CA ARG A 209 -4.60 12.92 13.28
C ARG A 209 -4.31 13.95 14.37
N ARG A 210 -5.18 14.06 15.38
CA ARG A 210 -4.99 14.99 16.50
C ARG A 210 -3.66 14.74 17.20
N ARG A 211 -3.35 13.48 17.47
CA ARG A 211 -2.11 13.11 18.16
C ARG A 211 -0.86 13.41 17.33
N ALA A 212 -0.91 13.13 16.04
CA ALA A 212 0.16 13.47 15.12
C ALA A 212 0.38 15.00 15.06
N GLU A 213 -0.68 15.80 15.03
CA GLU A 213 -0.58 17.26 15.06
C GLU A 213 0.05 17.79 16.36
N GLU A 214 -0.37 17.26 17.52
CA GLU A 214 0.20 17.61 18.84
C GLU A 214 1.71 17.34 18.91
N GLN A 215 2.15 16.24 18.30
CA GLN A 215 3.55 15.80 18.32
C GLN A 215 4.36 16.26 17.10
N GLY A 216 3.75 17.03 16.18
CA GLY A 216 4.42 17.50 14.96
C GLY A 216 4.81 16.40 13.97
N ARG A 217 4.07 15.29 13.95
CA ARG A 217 4.28 14.13 13.07
C ARG A 217 3.39 14.21 11.82
N ALA A 218 3.79 13.52 10.76
CA ALA A 218 2.91 13.33 9.61
C ALA A 218 1.89 12.21 9.88
N TYR A 219 0.69 12.35 9.33
CA TYR A 219 -0.36 11.34 9.37
C TYR A 219 -0.95 11.13 7.98
N ALA A 220 -1.29 9.88 7.64
CA ALA A 220 -2.07 9.55 6.47
C ALA A 220 -2.96 8.32 6.71
N PHE A 221 -4.19 8.36 6.19
CA PHE A 221 -5.08 7.21 6.09
C PHE A 221 -5.33 6.88 4.61
N ALA A 222 -5.22 5.60 4.23
CA ALA A 222 -5.46 5.19 2.84
C ALA A 222 -6.06 3.77 2.74
N PRO A 223 -7.16 3.57 1.97
CA PRO A 223 -7.68 2.25 1.68
C PRO A 223 -6.86 1.50 0.62
N VAL A 224 -6.78 0.19 0.78
CA VAL A 224 -6.21 -0.77 -0.18
C VAL A 224 -7.28 -1.82 -0.47
N LEU A 225 -7.80 -1.87 -1.70
CA LEU A 225 -8.74 -2.90 -2.13
C LEU A 225 -7.99 -4.07 -2.78
N ILE A 226 -8.13 -5.27 -2.24
CA ILE A 226 -7.59 -6.49 -2.84
C ILE A 226 -8.61 -7.05 -3.85
N CYS A 227 -8.18 -7.25 -5.09
CA CYS A 227 -8.96 -7.85 -6.16
C CYS A 227 -8.40 -9.23 -6.52
N ASN A 228 -9.27 -10.23 -6.56
CA ASN A 228 -8.94 -11.57 -7.05
C ASN A 228 -9.70 -11.82 -8.36
N PRO A 229 -9.02 -11.94 -9.52
CA PRO A 229 -9.62 -12.21 -10.83
C PRO A 229 -10.58 -13.39 -10.84
N ILE A 230 -10.29 -14.43 -10.06
CA ILE A 230 -11.09 -15.66 -10.00
C ILE A 230 -12.42 -15.41 -9.26
N ALA A 231 -12.49 -14.41 -8.38
CA ALA A 231 -13.69 -14.04 -7.64
C ALA A 231 -14.49 -12.89 -8.30
N LEU A 232 -13.92 -12.20 -9.29
CA LEU A 232 -14.59 -11.09 -9.98
C LEU A 232 -15.75 -11.55 -10.87
N GLY A 233 -15.64 -12.73 -11.48
CA GLY A 233 -16.56 -13.20 -12.52
C GLY A 233 -17.68 -14.13 -12.05
N THR A 234 -17.94 -14.25 -10.74
CA THR A 234 -18.88 -15.24 -10.17
C THR A 234 -20.28 -14.71 -9.86
N ALA A 235 -20.62 -13.46 -10.20
CA ALA A 235 -21.91 -12.85 -9.91
C ALA A 235 -22.50 -12.16 -11.14
N ASP A 236 -23.82 -12.25 -11.32
CA ASP A 236 -24.55 -11.73 -12.49
C ASP A 236 -24.68 -10.19 -12.50
N GLU A 237 -24.71 -9.56 -11.32
CA GLU A 237 -24.78 -8.11 -11.16
C GLU A 237 -23.63 -7.60 -10.29
N GLY A 238 -22.68 -6.88 -10.90
CA GLY A 238 -21.61 -6.12 -10.23
C GLY A 238 -20.75 -6.95 -9.25
N SER A 239 -19.48 -7.15 -9.55
CA SER A 239 -18.63 -7.94 -8.65
C SER A 239 -18.62 -7.32 -7.23
N PRO A 240 -18.53 -8.10 -6.14
CA PRO A 240 -18.38 -7.57 -4.79
C PRO A 240 -17.25 -6.53 -4.67
N TYR A 241 -16.24 -6.61 -5.55
CA TYR A 241 -15.12 -5.68 -5.63
C TYR A 241 -15.47 -4.37 -6.32
N GLU A 242 -16.32 -4.38 -7.34
CA GLU A 242 -16.87 -3.16 -7.93
C GLU A 242 -17.66 -2.39 -6.88
N ARG A 243 -18.48 -3.08 -6.09
CA ARG A 243 -19.16 -2.49 -4.94
C ARG A 243 -18.15 -1.96 -3.91
N MET A 244 -16.98 -2.58 -3.73
CA MET A 244 -15.99 -2.12 -2.74
C MET A 244 -15.32 -0.85 -3.24
N ARG A 245 -15.13 -0.75 -4.56
CA ARG A 245 -14.60 0.43 -5.23
C ARG A 245 -15.53 1.64 -5.05
N GLN A 246 -16.84 1.45 -5.11
CA GLN A 246 -17.83 2.50 -4.87
C GLN A 246 -17.75 3.10 -3.46
N LEU A 247 -17.11 2.41 -2.51
CA LEU A 247 -16.95 2.87 -1.13
C LEU A 247 -15.66 3.66 -0.89
N LEU A 248 -14.74 3.68 -1.86
CA LEU A 248 -13.49 4.45 -1.76
C LEU A 248 -13.70 5.94 -1.44
N PRO A 249 -14.71 6.64 -2.00
CA PRO A 249 -14.98 8.03 -1.64
C PRO A 249 -15.30 8.21 -0.16
N LEU A 250 -15.99 7.25 0.47
CA LEU A 250 -16.32 7.30 1.90
C LEU A 250 -15.05 7.18 2.75
N PHE A 251 -14.14 6.25 2.41
CA PHE A 251 -12.85 6.13 3.09
C PHE A 251 -11.95 7.35 2.86
N ALA A 252 -11.97 7.92 1.65
CA ALA A 252 -11.21 9.13 1.34
C ALA A 252 -11.74 10.37 2.07
N ALA A 253 -13.03 10.41 2.42
CA ALA A 253 -13.59 11.49 3.24
C ALA A 253 -13.00 11.53 4.66
N LEU A 254 -12.49 10.39 5.18
CA LEU A 254 -11.80 10.34 6.47
C LEU A 254 -10.50 11.15 6.45
N ASP A 255 -9.78 11.15 5.32
CA ASP A 255 -8.57 11.94 5.09
C ASP A 255 -8.52 12.53 3.69
N GLN A 256 -9.25 13.63 3.51
CA GLN A 256 -9.32 14.36 2.24
C GLN A 256 -7.95 14.83 1.75
N SER A 257 -7.01 15.08 2.67
CA SER A 257 -5.66 15.50 2.32
C SER A 257 -4.85 14.33 1.74
N ALA A 258 -5.13 13.10 2.16
CA ALA A 258 -4.44 11.92 1.70
C ALA A 258 -5.23 11.08 0.69
N ALA A 259 -6.44 11.51 0.28
CA ALA A 259 -7.41 10.82 -0.61
C ALA A 259 -6.78 10.04 -1.79
N ARG A 260 -6.31 8.84 -1.48
CA ARG A 260 -5.56 7.95 -2.35
C ARG A 260 -5.93 6.53 -1.96
N ALA A 261 -6.15 5.70 -2.97
CA ALA A 261 -6.40 4.29 -2.77
C ALA A 261 -5.44 3.46 -3.63
N MET A 262 -5.21 2.23 -3.21
CA MET A 262 -4.57 1.22 -4.04
C MET A 262 -5.56 0.12 -4.37
N ILE A 263 -5.62 -0.27 -5.65
CA ILE A 263 -6.30 -1.49 -6.09
C ILE A 263 -5.22 -2.53 -6.33
N ALA A 264 -5.12 -3.52 -5.47
CA ALA A 264 -4.12 -4.57 -5.54
C ALA A 264 -4.74 -5.83 -6.19
N ILE A 265 -4.43 -6.06 -7.46
CA ILE A 265 -4.87 -7.21 -8.23
C ILE A 265 -3.91 -8.37 -7.94
N ASN A 266 -4.37 -9.30 -7.13
CA ASN A 266 -3.71 -10.57 -6.83
C ASN A 266 -3.93 -11.59 -7.97
N ARG A 267 -3.10 -12.62 -8.06
CA ARG A 267 -3.19 -13.74 -9.02
C ARG A 267 -3.12 -13.21 -10.46
N TRP A 268 -2.29 -12.20 -10.69
CA TRP A 268 -2.16 -11.57 -11.98
C TRP A 268 -1.81 -12.57 -13.11
N ALA A 269 -1.07 -13.64 -12.80
CA ALA A 269 -0.69 -14.67 -13.78
C ALA A 269 -1.88 -15.33 -14.50
N VAL A 270 -3.08 -15.36 -13.91
CA VAL A 270 -4.27 -15.94 -14.58
C VAL A 270 -5.00 -14.97 -15.48
N VAL A 271 -4.71 -13.67 -15.42
CA VAL A 271 -5.43 -12.65 -16.19
C VAL A 271 -5.17 -12.80 -17.70
N ASP A 272 -3.91 -13.05 -18.10
CA ASP A 272 -3.56 -13.20 -19.52
C ASP A 272 -4.28 -14.38 -20.18
N PRO A 273 -4.33 -15.59 -19.57
CA PRO A 273 -5.14 -16.70 -20.06
C PRO A 273 -6.65 -16.44 -20.08
N ILE A 274 -7.20 -15.79 -19.05
CA ILE A 274 -8.63 -15.45 -19.00
C ILE A 274 -8.97 -14.48 -20.15
N CYS A 275 -8.14 -13.47 -20.37
CA CYS A 275 -8.36 -12.41 -21.35
C CYS A 275 -7.53 -12.60 -22.64
N ALA A 276 -7.32 -13.85 -23.06
CA ALA A 276 -6.49 -14.19 -24.22
C ALA A 276 -6.89 -13.40 -25.48
N ARG A 277 -5.93 -13.04 -26.34
CA ARG A 277 -6.22 -12.28 -27.57
C ARG A 277 -7.19 -13.06 -28.47
N GLY A 278 -8.26 -12.39 -28.92
CA GLY A 278 -9.30 -12.98 -29.77
C GLY A 278 -10.42 -13.70 -29.01
N ALA A 279 -10.32 -13.82 -27.69
CA ALA A 279 -11.40 -14.29 -26.82
C ALA A 279 -12.65 -13.42 -26.95
N LEU A 280 -13.83 -14.07 -26.99
CA LEU A 280 -15.11 -13.37 -26.85
C LEU A 280 -15.24 -12.79 -25.44
N ARG A 281 -15.79 -11.58 -25.34
CA ARG A 281 -15.89 -10.80 -24.09
C ARG A 281 -16.92 -11.38 -23.13
N ASP A 282 -18.06 -11.80 -23.68
CA ASP A 282 -19.20 -12.40 -22.99
C ASP A 282 -18.98 -13.87 -22.62
N GLU A 283 -17.87 -14.48 -23.04
CA GLU A 283 -17.55 -15.86 -22.69
C GLU A 283 -17.24 -16.00 -21.19
N VAL A 284 -17.76 -17.08 -20.63
CA VAL A 284 -17.49 -17.52 -19.25
C VAL A 284 -16.48 -18.66 -19.33
N VAL A 285 -15.33 -18.49 -18.66
CA VAL A 285 -14.32 -19.53 -18.53
C VAL A 285 -14.42 -20.20 -17.18
N SER A 286 -14.14 -21.51 -17.15
CA SER A 286 -14.10 -22.26 -15.90
C SER A 286 -12.69 -22.27 -15.35
N VAL A 287 -12.47 -21.69 -14.16
CA VAL A 287 -11.16 -21.63 -13.51
C VAL A 287 -11.14 -22.54 -12.30
N SER A 288 -10.22 -23.50 -12.28
CA SER A 288 -10.03 -24.47 -11.18
C SER A 288 -8.80 -24.10 -10.37
N PRO A 289 -8.93 -23.39 -9.23
CA PRO A 289 -7.80 -23.09 -8.36
C PRO A 289 -7.40 -24.31 -7.53
N VAL A 290 -6.11 -24.63 -7.54
CA VAL A 290 -5.52 -25.72 -6.76
C VAL A 290 -4.37 -25.17 -5.91
N GLY A 291 -4.64 -24.98 -4.62
CA GLY A 291 -3.61 -24.64 -3.64
C GLY A 291 -2.72 -25.85 -3.36
N ARG A 292 -1.42 -25.62 -3.14
CA ARG A 292 -0.48 -26.69 -2.77
C ARG A 292 -0.91 -27.34 -1.45
N GLY A 293 -1.11 -28.66 -1.48
CA GLY A 293 -1.50 -29.43 -0.29
C GLY A 293 -2.95 -29.22 0.15
N GLU A 294 -3.72 -28.46 -0.62
CA GLU A 294 -5.16 -28.30 -0.44
C GLU A 294 -5.91 -29.23 -1.40
N ALA A 295 -7.13 -29.63 -1.01
CA ALA A 295 -8.01 -30.30 -1.95
C ALA A 295 -8.34 -29.34 -3.12
N PRO A 296 -8.47 -29.84 -4.35
CA PRO A 296 -8.89 -29.02 -5.48
C PRO A 296 -10.18 -28.28 -5.13
N SER A 297 -10.17 -26.96 -5.26
CA SER A 297 -11.39 -26.19 -5.11
C SER A 297 -12.29 -26.42 -6.32
N PRO A 298 -13.62 -26.36 -6.16
CA PRO A 298 -14.53 -26.47 -7.29
C PRO A 298 -14.22 -25.39 -8.32
N ALA A 299 -14.33 -25.76 -9.59
CA ALA A 299 -14.14 -24.85 -10.69
C ALA A 299 -15.14 -23.69 -10.58
N ARG A 300 -14.67 -22.47 -10.84
CA ARG A 300 -15.49 -21.26 -10.79
C ARG A 300 -15.71 -20.72 -12.18
N ALA A 301 -16.97 -20.43 -12.49
CA ALA A 301 -17.33 -19.65 -13.66
C ALA A 301 -16.80 -18.22 -13.50
N VAL A 302 -16.02 -17.76 -14.48
CA VAL A 302 -15.44 -16.42 -14.50
C VAL A 302 -15.80 -15.72 -15.81
N ALA A 303 -16.65 -14.70 -15.72
CA ALA A 303 -16.96 -13.84 -16.86
C ALA A 303 -15.73 -13.04 -17.32
N ARG A 304 -15.32 -13.22 -18.58
CA ARG A 304 -14.13 -12.55 -19.13
C ARG A 304 -14.23 -11.04 -19.15
N GLU A 305 -15.40 -10.49 -19.51
CA GLU A 305 -15.59 -9.04 -19.55
C GLU A 305 -15.34 -8.38 -18.18
N GLN A 306 -15.76 -9.03 -17.09
CA GLN A 306 -15.55 -8.52 -15.73
C GLN A 306 -14.07 -8.47 -15.36
N VAL A 307 -13.32 -9.54 -15.66
CA VAL A 307 -11.87 -9.57 -15.42
C VAL A 307 -11.16 -8.56 -16.32
N ARG A 308 -11.55 -8.44 -17.59
CA ARG A 308 -10.95 -7.50 -18.52
C ARG A 308 -11.12 -6.05 -18.05
N ALA A 309 -12.34 -5.65 -17.73
CA ALA A 309 -12.68 -4.29 -17.31
C ALA A 309 -11.97 -3.89 -16.01
N ASN A 310 -11.82 -4.82 -15.05
CA ASN A 310 -11.29 -4.52 -13.72
C ASN A 310 -9.79 -4.83 -13.56
N CYS A 311 -9.20 -5.65 -14.43
CA CYS A 311 -7.81 -6.07 -14.30
C CYS A 311 -6.94 -5.62 -15.48
N LEU A 312 -7.35 -5.91 -16.71
CA LEU A 312 -6.53 -5.68 -17.91
C LEU A 312 -6.56 -4.22 -18.37
N ASP A 313 -7.77 -3.71 -18.56
CA ASP A 313 -8.03 -2.34 -19.06
C ASP A 313 -7.95 -1.30 -17.93
N ALA A 314 -7.71 -1.72 -16.69
CA ALA A 314 -7.61 -0.86 -15.53
C ALA A 314 -6.31 -0.05 -15.51
N GLU A 315 -6.43 1.27 -15.48
CA GLU A 315 -5.32 2.22 -15.47
C GLU A 315 -5.33 3.11 -14.23
N ASP A 316 -4.14 3.60 -13.83
CA ASP A 316 -4.03 4.63 -12.79
C ASP A 316 -4.80 5.87 -13.19
N GLY A 317 -5.50 6.47 -12.23
CA GLY A 317 -6.34 7.60 -12.55
C GLY A 317 -6.97 8.24 -11.33
N ARG A 318 -8.12 8.84 -11.57
CA ARG A 318 -8.97 9.42 -10.54
C ARG A 318 -10.38 8.87 -10.70
N GLU A 319 -10.95 8.45 -9.60
CA GLU A 319 -12.37 8.17 -9.49
C GLU A 319 -12.94 9.15 -8.48
N GLN A 320 -13.78 10.07 -8.98
CA GLN A 320 -14.19 11.26 -8.24
C GLN A 320 -12.95 12.04 -7.73
N ASP A 321 -12.81 12.20 -6.42
CA ASP A 321 -11.68 12.88 -5.77
C ASP A 321 -10.59 11.93 -5.26
N VAL A 322 -10.74 10.62 -5.48
CA VAL A 322 -9.79 9.60 -5.01
C VAL A 322 -8.79 9.28 -6.11
N ARG A 323 -7.50 9.48 -5.85
CA ARG A 323 -6.46 9.02 -6.76
C ARG A 323 -6.26 7.52 -6.60
N LEU A 324 -6.43 6.78 -7.69
CA LEU A 324 -6.27 5.34 -7.73
C LEU A 324 -4.88 4.95 -8.22
N THR A 325 -4.34 3.88 -7.65
CA THR A 325 -3.12 3.23 -8.14
C THR A 325 -3.36 1.73 -8.22
N TYR A 326 -3.12 1.14 -9.39
CA TYR A 326 -3.29 -0.29 -9.61
C TYR A 326 -1.96 -1.01 -9.41
N LEU A 327 -1.94 -1.96 -8.48
CA LEU A 327 -0.80 -2.84 -8.22
C LEU A 327 -1.14 -4.24 -8.72
N ARG A 328 -0.41 -4.72 -9.72
CA ARG A 328 -0.59 -6.05 -10.32
C ARG A 328 0.51 -6.98 -9.83
N TYR A 329 0.14 -8.09 -9.19
CA TYR A 329 1.11 -9.03 -8.61
C TYR A 329 0.50 -10.42 -8.37
N ASP A 330 1.34 -11.39 -8.05
CA ASP A 330 0.93 -12.72 -7.62
C ASP A 330 1.33 -12.92 -6.15
N THR A 331 0.38 -13.29 -5.28
CA THR A 331 0.71 -13.60 -3.88
C THR A 331 1.46 -14.92 -3.73
N ALA A 332 1.44 -15.80 -4.75
CA ALA A 332 1.98 -17.15 -4.69
C ALA A 332 3.52 -17.19 -4.81
N ILE A 333 4.15 -18.17 -4.15
CA ILE A 333 5.59 -18.45 -4.29
C ILE A 333 5.88 -18.99 -5.70
N LYS A 334 4.98 -19.84 -6.18
CA LYS A 334 4.97 -20.38 -7.54
C LYS A 334 3.53 -20.47 -8.01
N ALA A 335 3.33 -20.17 -9.27
CA ALA A 335 2.07 -20.36 -9.96
C ALA A 335 2.34 -21.11 -11.27
N ASN A 336 1.44 -22.02 -11.61
CA ASN A 336 1.37 -22.67 -12.90
C ASN A 336 -0.05 -22.48 -13.45
N VAL A 337 -0.14 -22.12 -14.72
CA VAL A 337 -1.42 -21.94 -15.41
C VAL A 337 -1.44 -22.88 -16.61
N GLU A 338 -2.39 -23.81 -16.60
CA GLU A 338 -2.64 -24.73 -17.70
C GLU A 338 -3.98 -24.38 -18.33
N VAL A 339 -4.01 -24.33 -19.67
CA VAL A 339 -5.17 -23.88 -20.43
C VAL A 339 -5.63 -25.00 -21.36
N ASP A 340 -6.84 -25.48 -21.14
CA ASP A 340 -7.56 -26.34 -22.09
C ASP A 340 -8.53 -25.46 -22.89
N ARG A 341 -8.18 -25.22 -24.14
CA ARG A 341 -8.96 -24.37 -25.04
C ARG A 341 -10.21 -25.06 -25.58
N GLU A 342 -10.22 -26.39 -25.65
CA GLU A 342 -11.37 -27.14 -26.16
C GLU A 342 -12.48 -27.19 -25.10
N ALA A 343 -12.09 -27.37 -23.84
CA ALA A 343 -13.02 -27.38 -22.72
C ALA A 343 -13.29 -26.00 -22.10
N ALA A 344 -12.65 -24.94 -22.60
CA ALA A 344 -12.69 -23.58 -22.02
C ALA A 344 -12.37 -23.56 -20.50
N THR A 345 -11.40 -24.40 -20.10
CA THR A 345 -10.98 -24.52 -18.69
C THR A 345 -9.57 -24.04 -18.47
N ILE A 346 -9.35 -23.45 -17.30
CA ILE A 346 -8.05 -22.96 -16.84
C ILE A 346 -7.78 -23.60 -15.48
N ALA A 347 -6.73 -24.41 -15.40
CA ALA A 347 -6.23 -24.91 -14.13
C ALA A 347 -5.18 -23.94 -13.59
N TYR A 348 -5.43 -23.41 -12.40
CA TYR A 348 -4.51 -22.50 -11.71
C TYR A 348 -3.95 -23.18 -10.46
N ALA A 349 -2.76 -23.75 -10.59
CA ALA A 349 -2.05 -24.36 -9.47
C ALA A 349 -1.13 -23.31 -8.83
N TYR A 350 -1.22 -23.12 -7.52
CA TYR A 350 -0.41 -22.15 -6.81
C TYR A 350 0.10 -22.67 -5.47
N ASP A 351 1.33 -22.28 -5.14
CA ASP A 351 1.92 -22.48 -3.83
C ASP A 351 1.69 -21.22 -3.00
N ASP A 352 0.66 -21.27 -2.15
CA ASP A 352 0.31 -20.18 -1.27
C ASP A 352 1.38 -20.03 -0.19
N GLY A 353 1.95 -18.84 -0.12
CA GLY A 353 2.98 -18.49 0.83
C GLY A 353 3.55 -17.14 0.44
N PRO A 354 4.36 -16.53 1.28
CA PRO A 354 4.92 -15.23 0.99
C PRO A 354 6.04 -15.44 -0.04
N GLY A 355 5.67 -15.41 -1.32
CA GLY A 355 6.54 -14.90 -2.38
C GLY A 355 7.05 -13.49 -2.06
N ALA A 356 7.30 -12.67 -3.08
CA ALA A 356 7.65 -11.27 -2.86
C ALA A 356 6.88 -10.38 -3.84
N PHE A 357 6.49 -9.20 -3.38
CA PHE A 357 6.52 -8.05 -4.27
C PHE A 357 7.95 -7.97 -4.81
N SER A 358 8.16 -8.40 -6.04
CA SER A 358 9.48 -8.37 -6.68
C SER A 358 9.45 -7.42 -7.86
N GLY A 359 10.62 -6.87 -8.19
CA GLY A 359 10.78 -5.93 -9.29
C GLY A 359 9.80 -4.76 -9.22
N ALA A 360 9.06 -4.56 -10.32
CA ALA A 360 8.18 -3.41 -10.51
C ALA A 360 7.04 -3.31 -9.46
N ALA A 361 6.52 -4.45 -8.97
CA ALA A 361 5.44 -4.43 -7.98
C ALA A 361 5.91 -3.86 -6.63
N ALA A 362 7.09 -4.27 -6.16
CA ALA A 362 7.68 -3.73 -4.93
C ALA A 362 7.99 -2.24 -5.06
N THR A 363 8.65 -1.84 -6.16
CA THR A 363 8.95 -0.42 -6.40
C THR A 363 7.66 0.41 -6.43
N ARG A 364 6.62 -0.07 -7.12
CA ARG A 364 5.34 0.65 -7.19
C ARG A 364 4.65 0.77 -5.83
N PHE A 365 4.64 -0.30 -5.04
CA PHE A 365 4.10 -0.28 -3.70
C PHE A 365 4.84 0.74 -2.80
N LEU A 366 6.18 0.69 -2.80
CA LEU A 366 7.00 1.62 -2.01
C LEU A 366 6.84 3.08 -2.47
N ASP A 367 6.77 3.32 -3.77
CA ASP A 367 6.52 4.64 -4.34
C ASP A 367 5.14 5.18 -3.93
N TRP A 368 4.13 4.30 -3.82
CA TRP A 368 2.80 4.68 -3.34
C TRP A 368 2.80 5.00 -1.84
N VAL A 369 3.34 4.12 -1.00
CA VAL A 369 3.40 4.29 0.46
C VAL A 369 4.15 5.58 0.83
N THR A 370 5.33 5.79 0.25
CA THR A 370 6.10 7.04 0.49
C THR A 370 5.40 8.27 -0.06
N GLY A 371 4.53 8.09 -1.05
CA GLY A 371 3.66 9.13 -1.58
C GLY A 371 2.50 9.54 -0.66
N LEU A 372 2.14 8.74 0.35
CA LEU A 372 1.05 9.05 1.29
C LEU A 372 1.45 10.12 2.30
N VAL A 373 2.68 10.05 2.81
CA VAL A 373 3.14 10.92 3.89
C VAL A 373 3.26 12.37 3.41
N ARG A 374 2.50 13.26 4.04
CA ARG A 374 2.69 14.71 3.94
C ARG A 374 3.48 15.16 5.16
N TRP A 375 4.79 15.30 4.98
CA TRP A 375 5.66 15.82 6.02
C TRP A 375 5.18 17.22 6.45
N PRO A 376 4.88 17.45 7.74
CA PRO A 376 4.51 18.77 8.19
C PRO A 376 5.63 19.74 7.80
N ALA A 377 5.25 20.92 7.29
CA ALA A 377 6.21 21.97 7.05
C ALA A 377 6.90 22.24 8.39
N VAL A 378 8.22 21.99 8.43
CA VAL A 378 9.05 22.22 9.62
C VAL A 378 8.63 23.54 10.24
N ARG A 379 8.04 23.50 11.45
CA ARG A 379 7.84 24.71 12.25
C ARG A 379 9.21 25.35 12.36
N ALA A 380 9.34 26.56 11.82
CA ALA A 380 10.51 27.37 12.11
C ALA A 380 10.66 27.34 13.63
N GLU A 381 11.81 26.90 14.13
CA GLU A 381 12.15 27.08 15.52
C GLU A 381 11.87 28.55 15.83
N VAL A 382 10.91 28.79 16.73
CA VAL A 382 10.74 30.12 17.29
C VAL A 382 12.08 30.35 17.99
N ALA A 383 12.92 31.17 17.38
CA ALA A 383 14.11 31.68 18.04
C ALA A 383 13.61 32.36 19.30
N VAL A 384 13.79 31.70 20.44
CA VAL A 384 13.61 32.32 21.74
C VAL A 384 14.71 33.37 21.79
N ALA A 385 14.31 34.63 21.62
CA ALA A 385 15.15 35.81 21.78
C ALA A 385 15.46 36.05 23.25
#